data_AF-A0A183GG18-F1
#
_entry.id   AF-A0A183GG18-F1
#
_cell.length_a   1.000
_cell.length_b   1.000
_cell.length_c   1.000
_cell.angle_alpha   90.00
_cell.angle_beta   90.00
_cell.angle_gamma   90.00
#
_symmetry.space_group_name_H-M   'P 1'
#
loop_
_entity.id
_entity.type
_entity.pdbx_description
1 polymer ?
#
loop_
_entity_poly.entity_id
_entity_poly.type
_entity_poly.pdbx_seq_one_letter_code
_entity_poly.pdbx_strand_id
1 'polypeptide(L)'
;MAKPLNLYGRVLVGEGVLVKMCRKKPKQRQFFLFNDILVYGNIVISKKRYNKQRIIPLENVQLEDLPDEGGNKRPAKKYAAVWIPDGEAARCMACGRTQFNLVQRRHHCRACGRVICGACSTHTYRIDNLNKKPVRVCDGVGIWGCVSLD
;
A
#
# COMPACT_ATOMS: atom_id res chain seq x y z
N MET A 1 3.24 16.48 24.32
CA MET A 1 3.79 15.25 24.93
C MET A 1 4.19 14.30 23.80
N ALA A 2 5.41 13.77 23.79
CA ALA A 2 5.85 12.83 22.76
C ALA A 2 5.16 11.48 23.00
N LYS A 3 4.39 10.97 22.03
CA LYS A 3 3.86 9.60 22.06
C LYS A 3 4.92 8.64 21.50
N PRO A 4 5.14 7.47 22.12
CA PRO A 4 6.04 6.47 21.56
C PRO A 4 5.53 6.04 20.18
N LEU A 5 6.46 5.93 19.22
CA LEU A 5 6.16 5.43 17.89
C LEU A 5 5.93 3.91 17.91
N ASN A 6 6.59 3.20 18.82
CA ASN A 6 6.36 1.79 19.07
C ASN A 6 5.14 1.62 20.00
N LEU A 7 4.01 1.20 19.43
CA LEU A 7 2.79 0.87 20.16
C LEU A 7 2.29 -0.50 19.69
N TYR A 8 1.69 -1.26 20.60
CA TYR A 8 1.12 -2.56 20.27
C TYR A 8 0.02 -2.43 19.20
N GLY A 9 0.07 -3.26 18.16
CA GLY A 9 -0.86 -3.20 17.02
C GLY A 9 -0.54 -2.14 15.97
N ARG A 10 0.50 -1.32 16.15
CA ARG A 10 0.97 -0.38 15.14
C ARG A 10 1.92 -1.07 14.16
N VAL A 11 1.58 -1.02 12.88
CA VAL A 11 2.35 -1.65 11.80
C VAL A 11 2.84 -0.57 10.83
N LEU A 12 4.13 -0.62 10.48
CA LEU A 12 4.70 0.24 9.43
C LEU A 12 4.20 -0.26 8.07
N VAL A 13 3.36 0.53 7.42
CA VAL A 13 2.78 0.24 6.10
C VAL A 13 3.72 0.68 4.99
N GLY A 14 4.45 1.78 5.19
CA GLY A 14 5.43 2.25 4.21
C GLY A 14 6.32 3.36 4.72
N GLU A 15 7.50 3.50 4.12
CA GLU A 15 8.45 4.55 4.40
C GLU A 15 9.11 5.06 3.11
N GLY A 16 9.57 6.30 3.12
CA GLY A 16 10.29 6.87 1.99
C GLY A 16 10.31 8.39 1.98
N VAL A 17 10.86 8.94 0.89
CA VAL A 17 10.90 10.38 0.65
C VAL A 17 9.71 10.77 -0.22
N LEU A 18 8.85 11.66 0.27
CA LEU A 18 7.76 12.26 -0.52
C LEU A 18 7.91 13.78 -0.59
N VAL A 19 7.20 14.40 -1.53
CA VAL A 19 7.13 15.86 -1.64
C VAL A 19 5.92 16.35 -0.86
N LYS A 20 6.18 17.09 0.22
CA LYS A 20 5.13 17.80 0.93
C LYS A 20 4.82 19.11 0.23
N MET A 21 3.61 19.24 -0.31
CA MET A 21 3.07 20.52 -0.73
C MET A 21 2.88 21.42 0.52
N CYS A 22 3.58 22.55 0.55
CA CYS A 22 3.52 23.53 1.63
C CYS A 22 3.11 24.88 1.08
N ARG A 23 2.53 25.74 1.92
CA ARG A 23 2.03 27.08 1.54
C ARG A 23 3.02 27.95 0.73
N LYS A 24 4.33 27.82 0.98
CA LYS A 24 5.36 28.64 0.31
C LYS A 24 6.07 27.91 -0.83
N LYS A 25 6.48 26.66 -0.61
CA LYS A 25 7.22 25.86 -1.59
C LYS A 25 7.09 24.36 -1.30
N PRO A 26 7.01 23.50 -2.32
CA PRO A 26 7.13 22.06 -2.15
C PRO A 26 8.44 21.70 -1.44
N LYS A 27 8.41 20.71 -0.54
CA LYS A 27 9.62 20.27 0.18
C LYS A 27 9.67 18.75 0.31
N GLN A 28 10.80 18.16 -0.04
CA GLN A 28 11.07 16.74 0.22
C GLN A 28 11.15 16.47 1.73
N ARG A 29 10.49 15.42 2.20
CA ARG A 29 10.49 15.00 3.60
C ARG A 29 10.56 13.48 3.67
N GLN A 30 11.14 12.96 4.74
CA GLN A 30 11.00 11.55 5.09
C GLN A 30 9.62 11.35 5.70
N PHE A 31 8.92 10.31 5.24
CA PHE A 31 7.62 9.88 5.75
C PHE A 31 7.71 8.43 6.25
N PHE A 32 6.93 8.16 7.29
CA PHE A 32 6.66 6.84 7.82
C PHE A 32 5.14 6.75 7.99
N LEU A 33 4.51 5.91 7.17
CA LEU A 33 3.09 5.63 7.21
C LEU A 33 2.89 4.38 8.07
N PHE A 34 2.18 4.54 9.18
CA PHE A 34 1.67 3.44 9.97
C PHE A 34 0.20 3.22 9.65
N ASN A 35 -0.38 2.13 10.15
CA ASN A 35 -1.80 1.83 9.99
C ASN A 35 -2.74 2.82 10.69
N ASP A 36 -2.26 3.60 11.66
CA ASP A 36 -3.05 4.56 12.45
C ASP A 36 -2.56 6.01 12.37
N ILE A 37 -1.30 6.24 11.99
CA ILE A 37 -0.67 7.57 11.93
C ILE A 37 0.23 7.74 10.70
N LEU A 38 0.30 8.97 10.17
CA LEU A 38 1.35 9.41 9.26
C LEU A 38 2.37 10.27 10.00
N VAL A 39 3.64 9.89 9.95
CA VAL A 39 4.74 10.63 10.56
C VAL A 39 5.63 11.20 9.47
N TYR A 40 5.95 12.49 9.53
CA TYR A 40 6.93 13.09 8.61
C TYR A 40 7.70 14.25 9.23
N GLY A 41 8.89 14.55 8.70
CA GLY A 41 9.71 15.65 9.20
C GLY A 41 11.11 15.66 8.64
N ASN A 42 11.98 16.43 9.30
CA ASN A 42 13.44 16.28 9.16
C ASN A 42 13.84 15.20 10.19
N ILE A 43 13.88 13.95 9.74
CA ILE A 43 14.11 12.77 10.59
C ILE A 43 15.52 12.25 10.26
N VAL A 44 16.41 12.21 11.26
CA VAL A 44 17.77 11.64 11.12
C VAL A 44 17.88 10.41 12.03
N ILE A 45 17.90 9.22 11.44
CA ILE A 45 18.07 7.92 12.11
C ILE A 45 19.55 7.53 12.12
N SER A 46 20.00 6.91 13.23
CA SER A 46 21.39 6.46 13.50
C SER A 46 22.43 7.57 13.79
N LYS A 47 21.99 8.58 14.58
CA LYS A 47 22.73 9.46 15.54
C LYS A 47 22.29 10.95 15.51
N LYS A 48 20.96 11.15 15.53
CA LYS A 48 20.17 12.34 16.00
C LYS A 48 20.20 13.57 15.05
N ARG A 49 19.17 14.43 14.90
CA ARG A 49 18.04 14.90 15.75
C ARG A 49 16.66 14.85 15.03
N TYR A 50 15.62 14.82 15.86
CA TYR A 50 14.18 14.70 15.53
C TYR A 50 13.34 15.86 16.09
N ASN A 51 13.71 17.12 15.86
CA ASN A 51 13.10 18.21 16.65
C ASN A 51 11.80 18.79 16.08
N LYS A 52 11.26 18.28 14.96
CA LYS A 52 9.99 18.75 14.34
C LYS A 52 9.26 17.66 13.55
N GLN A 53 9.17 16.43 14.06
CA GLN A 53 8.29 15.44 13.42
C GLN A 53 6.83 15.87 13.59
N ARG A 54 6.07 15.85 12.51
CA ARG A 54 4.61 15.95 12.55
C ARG A 54 4.03 14.55 12.53
N ILE A 55 3.13 14.30 13.47
CA ILE A 55 2.33 13.07 13.54
C ILE A 55 0.90 13.48 13.22
N ILE A 56 0.31 12.86 12.20
CA ILE A 56 -1.07 13.07 11.78
C ILE A 56 -1.83 11.76 11.99
N PRO A 57 -2.81 11.71 12.91
CA PRO A 57 -3.73 10.58 13.03
C PRO A 57 -4.51 10.37 11.73
N LEU A 58 -4.57 9.13 11.24
CA LEU A 58 -5.25 8.83 9.97
C LEU A 58 -6.78 8.88 10.07
N GLU A 59 -7.34 8.78 11.28
CA GLU A 59 -8.78 8.93 11.55
C GLU A 59 -9.40 10.20 10.95
N ASN A 60 -8.61 11.28 10.81
CA ASN A 60 -9.07 12.58 10.32
C ASN A 60 -8.41 12.99 8.99
N VAL A 61 -7.82 12.04 8.25
CA VAL A 61 -7.18 12.30 6.96
C VAL A 61 -8.12 11.93 5.82
N GLN A 62 -8.37 12.88 4.92
CA GLN A 62 -9.06 12.65 3.67
C GLN A 62 -8.04 12.47 2.54
N LEU A 63 -8.37 11.61 1.58
CA LEU A 63 -7.57 11.38 0.38
C LEU A 63 -8.30 12.00 -0.81
N GLU A 64 -7.54 12.73 -1.63
CA GLU A 64 -8.00 13.32 -2.86
C GLU A 64 -6.93 13.11 -3.93
N ASP A 65 -7.36 12.69 -5.11
CA ASP A 65 -6.48 12.52 -6.27
C ASP A 65 -6.28 13.88 -6.93
N LEU A 66 -5.03 14.37 -6.94
CA LEU A 66 -4.68 15.61 -7.64
C LEU A 66 -4.27 15.30 -9.08
N PRO A 67 -4.75 16.08 -10.07
CA PRO A 67 -4.32 15.93 -11.46
C PRO A 67 -2.82 16.27 -11.62
N ASP A 68 -2.15 15.57 -12.53
CA ASP A 68 -0.74 15.83 -12.86
C ASP A 68 -0.61 17.14 -13.69
N GLU A 69 -0.26 18.26 -13.05
CA GLU A 69 -0.01 19.54 -13.71
C GLU A 69 1.37 19.55 -14.40
N GLY A 70 1.40 19.21 -15.70
CA GLY A 70 2.57 19.43 -16.57
C GLY A 70 2.99 18.19 -17.36
N GLY A 71 2.90 18.29 -18.68
CA GLY A 71 3.34 17.25 -19.61
C GLY A 71 4.85 17.02 -19.58
N ASN A 72 5.34 16.17 -18.66
CA ASN A 72 6.50 15.32 -18.92
C ASN A 72 6.52 14.13 -17.96
N LYS A 73 6.15 12.96 -18.50
CA LYS A 73 6.29 11.59 -17.99
C LYS A 73 5.79 11.35 -16.56
N ARG A 74 4.53 10.90 -16.51
CA ARG A 74 3.90 10.02 -15.50
C ARG A 74 4.86 9.65 -14.35
N PRO A 75 4.62 10.06 -13.10
CA PRO A 75 5.17 9.30 -12.00
C PRO A 75 4.51 7.92 -12.05
N ALA A 76 5.24 6.95 -12.59
CA ALA A 76 4.85 5.56 -12.53
C ALA A 76 4.70 5.18 -11.05
N LYS A 77 3.45 5.12 -10.57
CA LYS A 77 2.98 4.27 -9.47
C LYS A 77 1.46 4.45 -9.29
N LYS A 78 0.70 3.68 -10.09
CA LYS A 78 -0.43 2.95 -9.49
C LYS A 78 0.20 2.17 -8.34
N TYR A 79 -0.11 2.53 -7.09
CA TYR A 79 0.53 1.95 -5.91
C TYR A 79 0.75 0.46 -6.10
N ALA A 80 2.02 0.01 -6.11
CA ALA A 80 2.30 -1.42 -6.18
C ALA A 80 1.58 -2.02 -4.98
N ALA A 81 0.68 -2.96 -5.24
CA ALA A 81 -0.14 -3.48 -4.18
C ALA A 81 0.75 -4.07 -3.08
N VAL A 82 0.46 -3.71 -1.84
CA VAL A 82 1.19 -4.21 -0.67
C VAL A 82 1.09 -5.74 -0.70
N TRP A 83 2.23 -6.39 -0.92
CA TRP A 83 2.30 -7.84 -1.00
C TRP A 83 2.24 -8.40 0.41
N ILE A 84 1.15 -9.08 0.75
CA ILE A 84 0.96 -9.62 2.08
C ILE A 84 1.75 -10.93 2.20
N PRO A 85 2.67 -11.07 3.18
CA PRO A 85 3.38 -12.32 3.44
C PRO A 85 2.42 -13.47 3.72
N ASP A 86 2.78 -14.69 3.29
CA ASP A 86 1.93 -15.87 3.44
C ASP A 86 1.57 -16.20 4.90
N GLY A 87 2.47 -15.91 5.84
CA GLY A 87 2.26 -16.11 7.28
C GLY A 87 1.16 -15.22 7.86
N GLU A 88 0.83 -14.11 7.20
CA GLU A 88 -0.17 -13.13 7.67
C GLU A 88 -1.57 -13.41 7.09
N ALA A 89 -1.69 -14.36 6.17
CA ALA A 89 -2.95 -14.74 5.54
C ALA A 89 -3.37 -16.16 5.95
N ALA A 90 -4.20 -16.29 6.98
CA ALA A 90 -4.78 -17.57 7.38
C ALA A 90 -5.95 -18.00 6.47
N ARG A 91 -6.67 -17.04 5.88
CA ARG A 91 -7.87 -17.27 5.05
C ARG A 91 -7.81 -16.44 3.78
N CYS A 92 -8.53 -16.88 2.75
CA CYS A 92 -8.66 -16.16 1.49
C CYS A 92 -9.25 -14.77 1.71
N MET A 93 -8.54 -13.75 1.24
CA MET A 93 -8.94 -12.34 1.37
C MET A 93 -9.98 -11.90 0.32
N ALA A 94 -10.36 -12.79 -0.60
CA ALA A 94 -11.44 -12.53 -1.55
C ALA A 94 -12.78 -13.08 -1.04
N CYS A 95 -12.84 -14.36 -0.66
CA CYS A 95 -14.09 -14.98 -0.22
C CYS A 95 -14.28 -15.05 1.29
N GLY A 96 -13.21 -14.86 2.10
CA GLY A 96 -13.24 -15.04 3.55
C GLY A 96 -13.50 -16.48 4.05
N ARG A 97 -13.87 -17.39 3.14
CA ARG A 97 -14.38 -18.74 3.45
C ARG A 97 -13.28 -19.81 3.45
N THR A 98 -12.35 -19.75 2.52
CA THR A 98 -11.28 -20.76 2.38
C THR A 98 -10.17 -20.50 3.39
N GLN A 99 -9.88 -21.47 4.26
CA GLN A 99 -8.68 -21.46 5.11
C GLN A 99 -7.51 -22.11 4.37
N PHE A 100 -6.34 -21.49 4.44
CA PHE A 100 -5.14 -22.01 3.77
C PHE A 100 -4.47 -23.09 4.60
N ASN A 101 -3.99 -24.14 3.93
CA ASN A 101 -3.24 -25.26 4.51
C ASN A 101 -2.37 -25.92 3.43
N LEU A 102 -1.81 -27.10 3.70
CA LEU A 102 -0.94 -27.81 2.75
C LEU A 102 -1.64 -28.18 1.43
N VAL A 103 -2.97 -28.36 1.47
CA VAL A 103 -3.81 -28.69 0.31
C VAL A 103 -4.36 -27.40 -0.33
N GLN A 104 -4.94 -26.52 0.48
CA GLN A 104 -5.45 -25.21 0.07
C GLN A 104 -4.32 -24.19 0.03
N ARG A 105 -3.60 -24.16 -1.09
CA ARG A 105 -2.44 -23.29 -1.29
C ARG A 105 -2.84 -21.81 -1.42
N ARG A 106 -1.91 -20.95 -1.02
CA ARG A 106 -2.00 -19.50 -1.15
C ARG A 106 -1.63 -19.06 -2.56
N HIS A 107 -2.33 -18.05 -3.06
CA HIS A 107 -1.99 -17.37 -4.30
C HIS A 107 -2.12 -15.87 -4.09
N HIS A 108 -1.20 -15.07 -4.62
CA HIS A 108 -1.36 -13.61 -4.59
C HIS A 108 -2.05 -13.07 -5.84
N CYS A 109 -2.90 -12.07 -5.67
CA CYS A 109 -3.30 -11.22 -6.78
C CYS A 109 -2.14 -10.29 -7.14
N ARG A 110 -1.64 -10.33 -8.36
CA ARG A 110 -0.53 -9.44 -8.78
C ARG A 110 -1.00 -8.00 -9.02
N ALA A 111 -2.31 -7.76 -9.10
CA ALA A 111 -2.91 -6.44 -9.24
C ALA A 111 -3.19 -5.76 -7.88
N CYS A 112 -3.75 -6.48 -6.90
CA CYS A 112 -4.10 -5.91 -5.57
C CYS A 112 -3.37 -6.52 -4.37
N GLY A 113 -2.39 -7.42 -4.56
CA GLY A 113 -1.48 -7.89 -3.50
C GLY A 113 -2.10 -8.88 -2.49
N ARG A 114 -3.42 -9.03 -2.49
CA ARG A 114 -4.18 -9.93 -1.61
C ARG A 114 -3.80 -11.39 -1.79
N VAL A 115 -3.83 -12.14 -0.69
CA VAL A 115 -3.71 -13.61 -0.70
C VAL A 115 -5.10 -14.24 -0.89
N ILE A 116 -5.25 -15.00 -1.96
CA ILE A 116 -6.50 -15.56 -2.47
C ILE A 116 -6.37 -17.06 -2.74
N CYS A 117 -7.50 -17.78 -2.79
CA CYS A 117 -7.52 -19.21 -3.11
C CYS A 117 -7.68 -19.42 -4.62
N GLY A 118 -7.46 -20.65 -5.09
CA GLY A 118 -7.57 -21.00 -6.52
C GLY A 118 -8.97 -20.72 -7.07
N ALA A 119 -10.01 -20.98 -6.27
CA ALA A 119 -11.41 -20.73 -6.64
C ALA A 119 -11.78 -19.24 -6.74
N CYS A 120 -10.94 -18.32 -6.24
CA CYS A 120 -11.13 -16.87 -6.38
C CYS A 120 -10.10 -16.24 -7.33
N SER A 121 -9.33 -17.06 -8.04
CA SER A 121 -8.31 -16.62 -9.01
C SER A 121 -8.26 -17.55 -10.21
N THR A 122 -9.39 -17.68 -10.88
CA THR A 122 -9.55 -18.53 -12.06
C THR A 122 -8.95 -17.88 -13.32
N HIS A 123 -8.72 -16.56 -13.31
CA HIS A 123 -8.19 -15.83 -14.45
C HIS A 123 -6.77 -15.26 -14.26
N THR A 124 -6.13 -14.96 -15.38
CA THR A 124 -4.88 -14.19 -15.44
C THR A 124 -5.08 -12.96 -16.31
N TYR A 125 -4.41 -11.86 -15.97
CA TYR A 125 -4.51 -10.60 -16.67
C TYR A 125 -3.13 -10.02 -16.95
N ARG A 126 -2.96 -9.30 -18.05
CA ARG A 126 -1.71 -8.64 -18.38
C ARG A 126 -1.68 -7.28 -17.69
N ILE A 127 -0.78 -7.12 -16.73
CA ILE A 127 -0.59 -5.85 -16.02
C ILE A 127 0.51 -5.06 -16.73
N ASP A 128 0.13 -3.92 -17.32
CA ASP A 128 1.08 -3.01 -17.93
C ASP A 128 2.15 -2.59 -16.93
N ASN A 129 3.41 -2.61 -17.37
CA ASN A 129 4.60 -2.26 -16.59
C ASN A 129 5.03 -3.26 -15.49
N LEU A 130 4.41 -4.45 -15.39
CA LEU A 130 4.87 -5.50 -14.46
C LEU A 130 5.59 -6.65 -15.19
N ASN A 131 4.94 -7.29 -16.16
CA ASN A 131 5.51 -8.39 -16.94
C ASN A 131 4.86 -8.45 -18.33
N LYS A 132 5.59 -8.95 -19.33
CA LYS A 132 5.04 -9.17 -20.69
C LYS A 132 4.02 -10.32 -20.73
N LYS A 133 4.10 -11.24 -19.75
CA LYS A 133 3.19 -12.39 -19.62
C LYS A 133 2.00 -12.07 -18.70
N PRO A 134 0.81 -12.65 -18.94
CA PRO A 134 -0.32 -12.56 -18.01
C PRO A 134 0.05 -13.09 -16.63
N VAL A 135 -0.48 -12.44 -15.58
CA VAL A 135 -0.24 -12.78 -14.18
C VAL A 135 -1.56 -13.06 -13.46
N ARG A 136 -1.53 -13.89 -12.42
CA ARG A 136 -2.72 -14.28 -11.66
C ARG A 136 -3.36 -13.07 -10.97
N VAL A 137 -4.67 -12.93 -11.13
CA VAL A 137 -5.49 -11.90 -10.50
C VAL A 137 -6.71 -12.52 -9.79
N CYS A 138 -7.38 -11.75 -8.93
CA CYS A 138 -8.63 -12.20 -8.32
C CYS A 138 -9.82 -11.99 -9.27
N ASP A 139 -10.82 -12.87 -9.17
CA ASP A 139 -11.99 -12.88 -10.07
C ASP A 139 -13.04 -11.79 -9.75
N GLY A 140 -12.97 -11.16 -8.57
CA GLY A 140 -14.00 -10.20 -8.13
C GLY A 140 -13.71 -8.74 -8.50
N VAL A 141 -14.73 -8.05 -9.05
CA VAL A 141 -14.85 -6.58 -9.06
C VAL A 141 -15.43 -6.13 -7.71
N GLY A 142 -14.64 -6.19 -6.64
CA GLY A 142 -15.02 -5.58 -5.35
C GLY A 142 -14.56 -4.13 -5.28
N ILE A 143 -15.03 -3.36 -4.28
CA ILE A 143 -14.76 -1.94 -3.92
C ILE A 143 -13.29 -1.44 -4.08
N TRP A 144 -12.34 -2.36 -4.31
CA TRP A 144 -10.94 -2.11 -4.65
C TRP A 144 -10.59 -2.84 -5.96
N GLY A 145 -11.12 -2.32 -7.07
CA GLY A 145 -11.15 -2.94 -8.39
C GLY A 145 -9.84 -3.59 -8.85
N CYS A 146 -9.93 -4.84 -9.33
CA CYS A 146 -8.87 -5.51 -10.09
C CYS A 146 -9.23 -5.72 -11.57
N VAL A 147 -10.46 -5.42 -11.95
CA VAL A 147 -10.96 -5.54 -13.32
C VAL A 147 -11.94 -4.39 -13.54
N SER A 148 -11.49 -3.33 -14.21
CA SER A 148 -12.38 -2.60 -15.09
C SER A 148 -12.38 -3.39 -16.39
N LEU A 149 -13.52 -4.02 -16.70
CA LEU A 149 -13.77 -4.50 -18.06
C LEU A 149 -14.06 -3.26 -18.88
N ASP A 150 -13.05 -2.77 -19.59
CA ASP A 150 -13.17 -2.09 -20.87
C ASP A 150 -12.09 -2.65 -21.80
#